data_AF-A0A958CB57-F1
#
_entry.id   AF-A0A958CB57-F1
#
_cell.length_a   1.000
_cell.length_b   1.000
_cell.length_c   1.000
_cell.angle_alpha   90.00
_cell.angle_beta   90.00
_cell.angle_gamma   90.00
#
_symmetry.space_group_name_H-M   'P 1'
#
loop_
_entity.id
_entity.type
_entity.pdbx_description
1 polymer ?
#
loop_
_entity_poly.entity_id
_entity_poly.type
_entity_poly.pdbx_seq_one_letter_code
_entity_poly.pdbx_strand_id
1 'polypeptide(L)'
;AWTALSNVTVASNNANGDGGGIANGNDGQIVVASSTLANNTAGGNGGGIASSDPITNHVRIRNTILTENNGGNVETTENCSGALTSQGYNLDSGTGCAFVEPGDISSGNAALDSLAPADPLQVLQGNITPAYDLLPDSQAINAANPTACYDARNVNNNGMPLETDQWGEARVKQLRCDIGAIETDNTPTAVTLTGLVASSPTHTALPAGLVAAFALLALLAAIAGARRLVSPMK
;
A
#
# COMPACT_ATOMS: atom_id res chain seq x y z
N ALA A 1 8.59 8.02 23.31
CA ALA A 1 7.67 6.88 23.13
C ALA A 1 7.06 7.02 21.76
N TRP A 2 6.74 5.91 21.08
CA TRP A 2 6.19 5.95 19.74
C TRP A 2 4.74 6.46 19.75
N THR A 3 4.44 7.41 18.88
CA THR A 3 3.08 7.77 18.49
C THR A 3 2.58 6.77 17.46
N ALA A 4 1.33 6.36 17.57
CA ALA A 4 0.70 5.40 16.67
C ALA A 4 -0.53 6.05 16.02
N LEU A 5 -0.59 6.02 14.70
CA LEU A 5 -1.72 6.49 13.92
C LEU A 5 -2.22 5.36 13.04
N SER A 6 -3.42 4.87 13.30
CA SER A 6 -3.98 3.71 12.59
C SER A 6 -5.38 4.00 12.11
N ASN A 7 -5.71 3.60 10.89
CA ASN A 7 -7.10 3.56 10.44
C ASN A 7 -7.79 4.92 10.50
N VAL A 8 -7.09 5.95 10.05
CA VAL A 8 -7.58 7.32 10.06
C VAL A 8 -7.30 8.03 8.76
N THR A 9 -8.14 9.00 8.48
CA THR A 9 -7.97 9.97 7.41
C THR A 9 -7.49 11.28 8.00
N VAL A 10 -6.33 11.75 7.55
CA VAL A 10 -5.82 13.10 7.84
C VAL A 10 -5.92 13.88 6.54
N ALA A 11 -6.88 14.80 6.48
CA ALA A 11 -7.22 15.45 5.23
C ALA A 11 -7.45 16.94 5.33
N SER A 12 -7.16 17.65 4.24
CA SER A 12 -7.49 19.06 4.06
C SER A 12 -6.91 19.98 5.14
N ASN A 13 -5.80 19.59 5.76
CA ASN A 13 -5.10 20.42 6.73
C ASN A 13 -4.17 21.41 6.03
N ASN A 14 -3.96 22.57 6.64
CA ASN A 14 -3.04 23.59 6.15
C ASN A 14 -2.09 24.06 7.24
N ALA A 15 -0.79 23.92 7.02
CA ALA A 15 0.26 24.43 7.90
C ALA A 15 1.05 25.55 7.20
N ASN A 16 1.44 26.59 7.92
CA ASN A 16 2.36 27.60 7.40
C ASN A 16 3.82 27.11 7.35
N GLY A 17 4.16 26.11 8.18
CA GLY A 17 5.46 25.46 8.21
C GLY A 17 5.47 24.15 7.42
N ASP A 18 6.30 23.21 7.85
CA ASP A 18 6.38 21.86 7.26
C ASP A 18 5.23 20.95 7.75
N GLY A 19 4.92 19.89 7.01
CA GLY A 19 4.07 18.79 7.49
C GLY A 19 2.60 19.19 7.61
N GLY A 20 1.94 19.46 6.48
CA GLY A 20 0.55 19.92 6.44
C GLY A 20 -0.41 18.95 7.16
N GLY A 21 -0.22 17.64 6.96
CA GLY A 21 -0.89 16.59 7.73
C GLY A 21 -0.14 16.24 9.00
N ILE A 22 1.13 15.86 8.89
CA ILE A 22 1.98 15.44 10.01
C ILE A 22 3.35 16.12 9.92
N ALA A 23 3.70 16.90 10.93
CA ALA A 23 5.06 17.36 11.17
C ALA A 23 5.71 16.52 12.27
N ASN A 24 6.72 15.72 11.90
CA ASN A 24 7.53 14.97 12.84
C ASN A 24 8.84 15.72 13.13
N GLY A 25 8.82 16.49 14.22
CA GLY A 25 9.96 17.28 14.68
C GLY A 25 11.03 16.44 15.39
N ASN A 26 12.02 17.12 15.98
CA ASN A 26 13.22 16.52 16.56
C ASN A 26 12.91 15.40 17.57
N ASP A 27 13.64 14.28 17.43
CA ASP A 27 13.48 13.04 18.20
C ASP A 27 12.07 12.41 18.10
N GLY A 28 11.30 12.83 17.08
CA GLY A 28 9.93 12.40 16.85
C GLY A 28 9.87 10.97 16.32
N GLN A 29 8.98 10.16 16.92
CA GLN A 29 8.80 8.76 16.59
C GLN A 29 7.34 8.48 16.33
N ILE A 30 6.99 8.13 15.09
CA ILE A 30 5.61 7.83 14.69
C ILE A 30 5.55 6.62 13.76
N VAL A 31 4.54 5.78 13.98
CA VAL A 31 4.09 4.78 13.02
C VAL A 31 2.74 5.19 12.48
N VAL A 32 2.61 5.20 11.15
CA VAL A 32 1.36 5.41 10.43
C VAL A 32 1.03 4.11 9.71
N ALA A 33 -0.15 3.56 9.97
CA ALA A 33 -0.54 2.27 9.42
C ALA A 33 -2.01 2.27 8.96
N SER A 34 -2.27 1.75 7.76
CA SER A 34 -3.64 1.60 7.24
C SER A 34 -4.41 2.92 7.32
N SER A 35 -3.80 4.02 6.85
CA SER A 35 -4.34 5.38 6.97
C SER A 35 -4.33 6.09 5.62
N THR A 36 -5.08 7.18 5.48
CA THR A 36 -5.09 8.02 4.28
C THR A 36 -4.71 9.44 4.66
N LEU A 37 -3.61 9.94 4.09
CA LEU A 37 -3.20 11.34 4.22
C LEU A 37 -3.39 12.01 2.87
N ALA A 38 -4.38 12.88 2.74
CA ALA A 38 -4.69 13.46 1.43
C ALA A 38 -5.10 14.93 1.49
N ASN A 39 -4.82 15.65 0.40
CA ASN A 39 -5.19 17.07 0.26
C ASN A 39 -4.65 17.98 1.38
N ASN A 40 -3.56 17.59 2.05
CA ASN A 40 -2.92 18.42 3.06
C ASN A 40 -1.90 19.36 2.41
N THR A 41 -1.83 20.60 2.90
CA THR A 41 -0.96 21.66 2.38
C THR A 41 0.01 22.15 3.46
N ALA A 42 1.27 22.34 3.09
CA ALA A 42 2.30 22.96 3.89
C ALA A 42 2.85 24.20 3.18
N GLY A 43 3.16 25.26 3.92
CA GLY A 43 3.95 26.39 3.40
C GLY A 43 5.43 26.05 3.28
N GLY A 44 5.91 25.07 4.07
CA GLY A 44 7.23 24.46 3.98
C GLY A 44 7.22 23.14 3.20
N ASN A 45 7.97 22.16 3.68
CA ASN A 45 8.12 20.85 3.05
C ASN A 45 7.01 19.88 3.42
N GLY A 46 6.78 18.88 2.56
CA GLY A 46 5.95 17.70 2.86
C GLY A 46 4.52 18.05 3.26
N GLY A 47 3.65 18.27 2.27
CA GLY A 47 2.23 18.55 2.51
C GLY A 47 1.56 17.46 3.34
N GLY A 48 1.87 16.19 3.07
CA GLY A 48 1.34 15.05 3.81
C GLY A 48 2.13 14.84 5.10
N ILE A 49 3.42 14.52 4.97
CA ILE A 49 4.33 14.29 6.10
C ILE A 49 5.66 14.99 5.87
N ALA A 50 6.15 15.69 6.90
CA ALA A 50 7.52 16.18 6.94
C ALA A 50 8.27 15.63 8.15
N SER A 51 9.52 15.21 7.95
CA SER A 51 10.43 14.75 9.01
C SER A 51 11.76 15.50 8.92
N SER A 52 12.14 16.19 10.00
CA SER A 52 13.26 17.16 9.98
C SER A 52 14.67 16.54 10.07
N ASP A 53 14.85 15.39 10.72
CA ASP A 53 16.17 14.76 10.94
C ASP A 53 16.14 13.26 10.62
N PRO A 54 16.88 12.78 9.61
CA PRO A 54 16.86 11.37 9.21
C PRO A 54 17.57 10.41 10.18
N ILE A 55 18.31 10.93 11.17
CA ILE A 55 19.08 10.12 12.13
C ILE A 55 18.27 9.89 13.41
N THR A 56 17.66 10.95 13.94
CA THR A 56 16.95 10.90 15.22
C THR A 56 15.45 10.68 15.06
N ASN A 57 14.86 11.21 13.97
CA ASN A 57 13.44 11.04 13.72
C ASN A 57 13.18 9.71 13.03
N HIS A 58 12.12 9.04 13.48
CA HIS A 58 11.70 7.80 12.87
C HIS A 58 10.23 7.87 12.49
N VAL A 59 9.99 7.95 11.19
CA VAL A 59 8.66 7.82 10.59
C VAL A 59 8.60 6.46 9.93
N ARG A 60 7.72 5.58 10.42
CA ARG A 60 7.44 4.28 9.80
C ARG A 60 6.05 4.28 9.20
N ILE A 61 5.93 3.82 7.95
CA ILE A 61 4.67 3.87 7.22
C ILE A 61 4.38 2.51 6.59
N ARG A 62 3.16 2.01 6.74
CA ARG A 62 2.69 0.79 6.07
C ARG A 62 1.23 0.90 5.65
N ASN A 63 0.84 0.20 4.59
CA ASN A 63 -0.56 0.10 4.16
C ASN A 63 -1.25 1.48 4.03
N THR A 64 -0.52 2.55 3.75
CA THR A 64 -1.00 3.94 3.87
C THR A 64 -1.02 4.62 2.51
N ILE A 65 -2.07 5.40 2.25
CA ILE A 65 -2.18 6.28 1.08
C ILE A 65 -1.65 7.66 1.44
N LEU A 66 -0.76 8.21 0.60
CA LEU A 66 -0.42 9.62 0.57
C LEU A 66 -0.69 10.18 -0.83
N THR A 67 -1.71 11.02 -0.97
CA THR A 67 -2.09 11.52 -2.29
C THR A 67 -2.52 12.98 -2.23
N GLU A 68 -2.26 13.72 -3.32
CA GLU A 68 -2.71 15.11 -3.48
C GLU A 68 -2.25 16.05 -2.34
N ASN A 69 -1.20 15.71 -1.62
CA ASN A 69 -0.64 16.62 -0.63
C ASN A 69 0.40 17.54 -1.29
N ASN A 70 0.45 18.79 -0.84
CA ASN A 70 1.29 19.81 -1.45
C ASN A 70 2.21 20.48 -0.43
N GLY A 71 3.52 20.41 -0.65
CA GLY A 71 4.50 21.27 0.00
C GLY A 71 4.59 22.63 -0.71
N GLY A 72 5.02 23.65 0.02
CA GLY A 72 5.23 25.01 -0.47
C GLY A 72 6.53 25.16 -1.27
N ASN A 73 7.39 24.14 -1.27
CA ASN A 73 8.55 24.07 -2.13
C ASN A 73 8.13 23.58 -3.53
N VAL A 74 8.08 24.54 -4.46
CA VAL A 74 7.40 24.48 -5.78
C VAL A 74 7.97 23.42 -6.76
N GLU A 75 9.10 22.79 -6.45
CA GLU A 75 9.78 21.90 -7.40
C GLU A 75 9.20 20.48 -7.45
N THR A 76 8.45 20.04 -6.43
CA THR A 76 7.71 18.76 -6.45
C THR A 76 6.45 18.86 -5.60
N THR A 77 5.34 18.26 -6.04
CA THR A 77 4.19 18.01 -5.15
C THR A 77 4.65 17.00 -4.08
N GLU A 78 5.02 17.50 -2.91
CA GLU A 78 5.62 16.68 -1.86
C GLU A 78 4.55 16.05 -0.96
N ASN A 79 4.17 14.80 -1.28
CA ASN A 79 3.47 13.95 -0.32
C ASN A 79 4.28 13.77 0.97
N CYS A 80 5.59 13.62 0.82
CA CYS A 80 6.52 13.45 1.93
C CYS A 80 7.76 14.33 1.75
N SER A 81 8.39 14.67 2.86
CA SER A 81 9.74 15.21 2.90
C SER A 81 10.52 14.70 4.11
N GLY A 82 11.84 14.58 3.97
CA GLY A 82 12.73 13.97 4.95
C GLY A 82 12.92 12.46 4.76
N ALA A 83 13.53 11.79 5.73
CA ALA A 83 13.65 10.33 5.70
C ALA A 83 12.44 9.66 6.35
N LEU A 84 11.86 8.74 5.59
CA LEU A 84 10.76 7.88 6.00
C LEU A 84 11.17 6.43 5.76
N THR A 85 10.68 5.53 6.59
CA THR A 85 10.88 4.09 6.44
C THR A 85 9.57 3.45 6.03
N SER A 86 9.47 3.02 4.78
CA SER A 86 8.38 2.15 4.35
C SER A 86 8.49 0.79 5.05
N GLN A 87 7.36 0.18 5.40
CA GLN A 87 7.25 -1.23 5.76
C GLN A 87 6.38 -1.99 4.76
N GLY A 88 6.25 -1.44 3.55
CA GLY A 88 5.54 -2.02 2.42
C GLY A 88 4.07 -1.61 2.31
N TYR A 89 3.54 -1.88 1.13
CA TYR A 89 2.14 -1.71 0.76
C TYR A 89 1.59 -0.29 0.91
N ASN A 90 2.45 0.73 0.76
CA ASN A 90 2.02 2.12 0.72
C ASN A 90 1.68 2.53 -0.70
N LEU A 91 0.83 3.56 -0.86
CA LEU A 91 0.60 4.20 -2.14
C LEU A 91 0.94 5.68 -2.01
N ASP A 92 1.82 6.19 -2.86
CA ASP A 92 2.01 7.63 -3.02
C ASP A 92 1.71 8.09 -4.45
N SER A 93 0.93 9.17 -4.58
CA SER A 93 0.53 9.70 -5.89
C SER A 93 1.64 10.42 -6.65
N GLY A 94 2.83 10.49 -6.07
CA GLY A 94 4.03 11.10 -6.62
C GLY A 94 5.22 10.19 -6.41
N THR A 95 6.39 10.77 -6.13
CA THR A 95 7.59 9.99 -5.76
C THR A 95 8.28 10.53 -4.52
N GLY A 96 7.77 11.62 -3.93
CA GLY A 96 8.41 12.33 -2.81
C GLY A 96 8.55 11.49 -1.54
N CYS A 97 7.81 10.38 -1.41
CA CYS A 97 7.91 9.47 -0.28
C CYS A 97 9.00 8.40 -0.45
N ALA A 98 9.55 8.22 -1.66
CA ALA A 98 10.61 7.26 -1.99
C ALA A 98 10.31 5.83 -1.48
N PHE A 99 9.06 5.39 -1.61
CA PHE A 99 8.64 4.05 -1.23
C PHE A 99 9.17 3.00 -2.21
N VAL A 100 9.85 1.98 -1.69
CA VAL A 100 10.56 0.96 -2.48
C VAL A 100 10.44 -0.46 -1.91
N GLU A 101 9.62 -0.63 -0.87
CA GLU A 101 9.41 -1.91 -0.21
C GLU A 101 8.35 -2.76 -0.94
N PRO A 102 8.26 -4.06 -0.67
CA PRO A 102 7.28 -4.93 -1.32
C PRO A 102 5.85 -4.41 -1.23
N GLY A 103 5.19 -4.34 -2.39
CA GLY A 103 3.81 -3.90 -2.51
C GLY A 103 3.60 -2.39 -2.47
N ASP A 104 4.65 -1.60 -2.30
CA ASP A 104 4.57 -0.15 -2.46
C ASP A 104 4.19 0.22 -3.92
N ILE A 105 3.37 1.25 -4.05
CA ILE A 105 2.86 1.79 -5.32
C ILE A 105 3.23 3.27 -5.38
N SER A 106 4.39 3.56 -5.99
CA SER A 106 4.79 4.95 -6.26
C SER A 106 4.25 5.47 -7.57
N SER A 107 3.94 6.76 -7.58
CA SER A 107 3.18 7.44 -8.65
C SER A 107 1.86 6.73 -8.97
N GLY A 108 1.22 6.21 -7.92
CA GLY A 108 0.00 5.43 -8.02
C GLY A 108 -1.25 6.29 -8.14
N ASN A 109 -2.25 5.78 -8.85
CA ASN A 109 -3.60 6.34 -8.83
C ASN A 109 -4.33 5.88 -7.57
N ALA A 110 -4.43 6.76 -6.58
CA ALA A 110 -5.24 6.51 -5.39
C ALA A 110 -6.75 6.53 -5.68
N ALA A 111 -7.17 7.30 -6.70
CA ALA A 111 -8.56 7.56 -7.07
C ALA A 111 -9.51 7.69 -5.86
N LEU A 112 -9.35 8.77 -5.09
CA LEU A 112 -10.20 9.03 -3.94
C LEU A 112 -11.52 9.67 -4.38
N ASP A 113 -12.63 9.29 -3.74
CA ASP A 113 -13.90 10.01 -3.87
C ASP A 113 -13.87 11.32 -3.06
N SER A 114 -14.99 12.02 -2.93
CA SER A 114 -15.13 13.18 -2.06
C SER A 114 -14.95 12.83 -0.58
N LEU A 115 -14.36 13.73 0.20
CA LEU A 115 -14.26 13.60 1.66
C LEU A 115 -15.67 13.68 2.26
N ALA A 116 -16.23 12.53 2.60
CA ALA A 116 -17.63 12.42 2.97
C ALA A 116 -17.85 11.48 4.16
N PRO A 117 -18.97 11.60 4.88
CA PRO A 117 -19.42 10.55 5.78
C PRO A 117 -19.98 9.35 4.97
N ALA A 118 -19.68 8.11 5.37
CA ALA A 118 -20.46 6.96 4.88
C ALA A 118 -21.93 7.04 5.31
N ASP A 119 -22.15 7.44 6.56
CA ASP A 119 -23.47 7.76 7.11
C ASP A 119 -23.42 9.11 7.86
N PRO A 120 -24.07 10.16 7.33
CA PRO A 120 -24.15 11.46 7.99
C PRO A 120 -24.66 11.41 9.43
N LEU A 121 -25.55 10.46 9.76
CA LEU A 121 -26.07 10.30 11.12
C LEU A 121 -25.00 9.76 12.07
N GLN A 122 -24.19 8.80 11.63
CA GLN A 122 -23.09 8.27 12.43
C GLN A 122 -22.02 9.33 12.71
N VAL A 123 -21.75 10.22 11.74
CA VAL A 123 -20.86 11.37 11.96
C VAL A 123 -21.46 12.35 12.95
N LEU A 124 -22.74 12.69 12.83
CA LEU A 124 -23.40 13.60 13.78
C LEU A 124 -23.41 13.04 15.21
N GLN A 125 -23.47 11.72 15.35
CA GLN A 125 -23.38 11.01 16.63
C GLN A 125 -21.94 10.89 17.15
N GLY A 126 -20.94 11.24 16.35
CA GLY A 126 -19.51 11.13 16.69
C GLY A 126 -18.98 9.69 16.66
N ASN A 127 -19.72 8.75 16.05
CA ASN A 127 -19.32 7.34 15.97
C ASN A 127 -18.26 7.11 14.89
N ILE A 128 -18.31 7.90 13.81
CA ILE A 128 -17.34 7.86 12.72
C ILE A 128 -16.92 9.29 12.35
N THR A 129 -15.84 9.42 11.58
CA THR A 129 -15.39 10.70 11.02
C THR A 129 -15.38 10.65 9.49
N PRO A 130 -15.45 11.80 8.79
CA PRO A 130 -15.31 11.84 7.34
C PRO A 130 -14.03 11.16 6.86
N ALA A 131 -14.13 10.42 5.76
CA ALA A 131 -13.02 9.72 5.15
C ALA A 131 -13.16 9.74 3.62
N TYR A 132 -12.10 9.31 2.94
CA TYR A 132 -12.13 9.09 1.50
C TYR A 132 -12.42 7.63 1.20
N ASP A 133 -13.50 7.35 0.47
CA ASP A 133 -13.68 6.05 -0.18
C ASP A 133 -12.78 5.97 -1.44
N LEU A 134 -12.54 4.74 -1.91
CA LEU A 134 -11.77 4.47 -3.11
C LEU A 134 -12.72 4.30 -4.30
N LEU A 135 -12.49 5.05 -5.37
CA LEU A 135 -13.19 4.89 -6.65
C LEU A 135 -12.73 3.61 -7.37
N PRO A 136 -13.54 3.04 -8.29
CA PRO A 136 -13.26 1.75 -8.94
C PRO A 136 -11.91 1.63 -9.69
N ASP A 137 -11.33 2.74 -10.12
CA ASP A 137 -10.04 2.80 -10.83
C ASP A 137 -8.83 2.95 -9.89
N SER A 138 -9.05 2.97 -8.58
CA SER A 138 -8.01 3.04 -7.57
C SER A 138 -7.11 1.81 -7.58
N GLN A 139 -5.79 2.05 -7.58
CA GLN A 139 -4.79 1.00 -7.40
C GLN A 139 -4.63 0.55 -5.95
N ALA A 140 -5.31 1.20 -5.00
CA ALA A 140 -5.31 0.81 -3.59
C ALA A 140 -6.23 -0.38 -3.29
N ILE A 141 -7.18 -0.68 -4.19
CA ILE A 141 -8.19 -1.73 -3.99
C ILE A 141 -7.54 -3.12 -4.01
N ASN A 142 -7.79 -3.92 -2.97
CA ASN A 142 -7.15 -5.20 -2.66
C ASN A 142 -5.61 -5.14 -2.74
N ALA A 143 -5.00 -3.99 -2.46
CA ALA A 143 -3.57 -3.77 -2.66
C ALA A 143 -2.71 -3.80 -1.39
N ALA A 144 -3.31 -3.88 -0.19
CA ALA A 144 -2.60 -3.82 1.09
C ALA A 144 -2.10 -5.19 1.59
N ASN A 145 -1.06 -5.27 2.43
CA ASN A 145 -0.41 -6.52 2.88
C ASN A 145 -1.30 -7.80 2.86
N PRO A 146 -0.91 -8.86 2.09
CA PRO A 146 -1.75 -10.04 1.87
C PRO A 146 -1.98 -10.90 3.12
N THR A 147 -1.22 -10.70 4.19
CA THR A 147 -1.42 -11.41 5.45
C THR A 147 -2.52 -10.75 6.29
N ALA A 148 -2.46 -9.42 6.47
CA ALA A 148 -3.48 -8.61 7.15
C ALA A 148 -3.15 -7.11 7.04
N CYS A 149 -4.16 -6.26 7.18
CA CYS A 149 -3.97 -4.85 7.50
C CYS A 149 -3.73 -4.70 9.01
N TYR A 150 -2.53 -4.24 9.38
CA TYR A 150 -2.12 -4.11 10.78
C TYR A 150 -2.25 -2.67 11.28
N ASP A 151 -2.55 -2.50 12.56
CA ASP A 151 -2.48 -1.21 13.27
C ASP A 151 -1.04 -0.70 13.39
N ALA A 152 -0.82 0.44 14.05
CA ALA A 152 0.48 1.08 14.23
C ALA A 152 1.13 0.82 15.61
N ARG A 153 0.55 -0.02 16.48
CA ARG A 153 0.99 -0.18 17.88
C ARG A 153 2.32 -0.93 18.03
N ASN A 154 2.72 -1.72 17.02
CA ASN A 154 4.01 -2.41 17.00
C ASN A 154 4.89 -1.91 15.84
N VAL A 155 6.03 -1.34 16.23
CA VAL A 155 7.03 -0.72 15.35
C VAL A 155 7.91 -1.72 14.60
N ASN A 156 8.14 -2.92 15.17
CA ASN A 156 9.18 -3.85 14.72
C ASN A 156 8.66 -5.19 14.20
N ASN A 157 7.43 -5.57 14.55
CA ASN A 157 6.82 -6.80 14.09
C ASN A 157 5.35 -6.50 13.96
N ASN A 158 4.85 -6.27 12.73
CA ASN A 158 3.47 -6.01 12.33
C ASN A 158 2.48 -6.02 13.50
N GLY A 159 1.78 -4.90 13.73
CA GLY A 159 0.86 -4.66 14.85
C GLY A 159 -0.27 -5.68 14.98
N MET A 160 -1.34 -5.35 15.68
CA MET A 160 -2.50 -6.25 15.65
C MET A 160 -3.25 -6.07 14.32
N PRO A 161 -3.77 -7.14 13.69
CA PRO A 161 -4.71 -7.00 12.59
C PRO A 161 -5.88 -6.09 12.99
N LEU A 162 -6.26 -5.20 12.09
CA LEU A 162 -7.45 -4.37 12.23
C LEU A 162 -8.67 -5.22 11.87
N GLU A 163 -9.69 -5.20 12.73
CA GLU A 163 -10.96 -5.88 12.47
C GLU A 163 -11.89 -5.01 11.62
N THR A 164 -11.85 -3.70 11.84
CA THR A 164 -12.67 -2.72 11.12
C THR A 164 -11.85 -1.61 10.50
N ASP A 165 -12.41 -0.92 9.51
CA ASP A 165 -11.89 0.30 8.92
C ASP A 165 -12.34 1.55 9.70
N GLN A 166 -12.04 2.77 9.21
CA GLN A 166 -12.36 4.03 9.89
C GLN A 166 -13.87 4.25 10.08
N TRP A 167 -14.72 3.64 9.23
CA TRP A 167 -16.18 3.72 9.34
C TRP A 167 -16.77 2.57 10.17
N GLY A 168 -15.93 1.68 10.69
CA GLY A 168 -16.37 0.53 11.48
C GLY A 168 -16.81 -0.65 10.61
N GLU A 169 -16.60 -0.60 9.30
CA GLU A 169 -16.87 -1.72 8.39
C GLU A 169 -15.77 -2.77 8.47
N ALA A 170 -16.08 -4.02 8.14
CA ALA A 170 -15.09 -5.11 8.19
C ALA A 170 -13.85 -4.77 7.34
N ARG A 171 -12.64 -4.93 7.90
CA ARG A 171 -11.40 -4.51 7.21
C ARG A 171 -11.00 -5.39 6.03
N VAL A 172 -11.60 -6.57 5.89
CA VAL A 172 -11.42 -7.44 4.73
C VAL A 172 -12.80 -7.82 4.22
N LYS A 173 -13.24 -7.15 3.15
CA LYS A 173 -14.55 -7.44 2.53
C LYS A 173 -14.46 -8.46 1.40
N GLN A 174 -13.33 -8.48 0.72
CA GLN A 174 -13.07 -9.36 -0.43
C GLN A 174 -11.98 -10.38 -0.06
N LEU A 175 -10.92 -10.46 -0.87
CA LEU A 175 -9.82 -11.39 -0.65
C LEU A 175 -8.68 -10.78 0.18
N ARG A 176 -8.56 -9.46 0.14
CA ARG A 176 -7.43 -8.70 0.69
C ARG A 176 -7.91 -7.31 1.04
N CYS A 177 -7.42 -6.76 2.16
CA CYS A 177 -7.76 -5.39 2.50
C CYS A 177 -7.18 -4.39 1.49
N ASP A 178 -7.80 -3.22 1.43
CA ASP A 178 -7.35 -2.07 0.66
C ASP A 178 -6.23 -1.31 1.36
N ILE A 179 -5.36 -0.66 0.59
CA ILE A 179 -4.44 0.35 1.15
C ILE A 179 -5.27 1.54 1.61
N GLY A 180 -4.96 2.13 2.77
CA GLY A 180 -5.64 3.33 3.25
C GLY A 180 -6.50 3.11 4.50
N ALA A 181 -7.33 4.09 4.83
CA ALA A 181 -8.18 4.10 6.03
C ALA A 181 -9.55 3.41 5.86
N ILE A 182 -9.97 3.19 4.61
CA ILE A 182 -11.29 2.64 4.26
C ILE A 182 -11.11 1.31 3.52
N GLU A 183 -12.06 0.40 3.76
CA GLU A 183 -12.27 -0.80 2.95
C GLU A 183 -13.49 -0.58 2.04
N THR A 184 -13.25 -0.44 0.74
CA THR A 184 -14.29 -0.18 -0.25
C THR A 184 -15.03 -1.47 -0.66
N ASP A 185 -16.26 -1.31 -1.15
CA ASP A 185 -17.00 -2.40 -1.79
C ASP A 185 -16.62 -2.56 -3.27
N ASN A 186 -15.89 -1.59 -3.84
CA ASN A 186 -15.45 -1.63 -5.23
C ASN A 186 -14.51 -2.81 -5.49
N THR A 187 -14.52 -3.30 -6.73
CA THR A 187 -13.59 -4.36 -7.17
C THR A 187 -12.48 -3.73 -8.00
N PRO A 188 -11.25 -4.27 -7.96
CA PRO A 188 -10.17 -3.76 -8.80
C PRO A 188 -10.61 -3.78 -10.26
N THR A 189 -10.49 -2.66 -10.96
CA THR A 189 -10.73 -2.63 -12.40
C THR A 189 -9.82 -3.68 -13.06
N ALA A 190 -10.43 -4.69 -13.69
CA ALA A 190 -9.67 -5.70 -14.40
C ALA A 190 -8.85 -5.03 -15.51
N VAL A 191 -7.52 -5.11 -15.44
CA VAL A 191 -6.66 -4.71 -16.54
C VAL A 191 -6.98 -5.64 -17.70
N THR A 192 -7.76 -5.15 -18.66
CA THR A 192 -7.93 -5.84 -19.93
C THR A 192 -6.58 -5.76 -20.65
N LEU A 193 -5.91 -6.90 -20.79
CA LEU A 193 -4.71 -7.03 -21.63
C LEU A 193 -5.10 -6.89 -23.11
N THR A 194 -5.50 -5.70 -23.53
CA THR A 194 -5.66 -5.33 -24.93
C THR A 194 -4.29 -4.98 -25.51
N GLY A 195 -3.43 -5.99 -25.70
CA GLY A 195 -2.10 -5.71 -26.23
C GLY A 195 -1.18 -6.89 -26.51
N LEU A 196 -1.39 -8.08 -25.94
CA LEU A 196 -0.69 -9.26 -26.46
C LEU A 196 -1.44 -9.77 -27.69
N VAL A 197 -1.18 -9.10 -28.83
CA VAL A 197 -1.12 -9.86 -30.07
C VAL A 197 0.01 -10.86 -29.83
N ALA A 198 -0.34 -12.13 -29.61
CA ALA A 198 0.61 -13.20 -29.74
C ALA A 198 1.15 -13.12 -31.17
N SER A 199 2.25 -12.40 -31.37
CA SER A 199 3.07 -12.64 -32.54
C SER A 199 3.50 -14.08 -32.37
N SER A 200 2.86 -14.96 -33.14
CA SER A 200 3.28 -16.34 -33.22
C SER A 200 4.78 -16.31 -33.54
N PRO A 201 5.65 -16.93 -32.74
CA PRO A 201 7.01 -17.14 -33.22
C PRO A 201 6.85 -17.93 -34.50
N THR A 202 7.31 -17.37 -35.62
CA THR A 202 7.56 -18.14 -36.82
C THR A 202 8.67 -19.12 -36.46
N HIS A 203 8.29 -20.25 -35.90
CA HIS A 203 9.14 -21.42 -35.82
C HIS A 203 9.43 -21.82 -37.27
N THR A 204 10.58 -21.37 -37.78
CA THR A 204 11.28 -22.12 -38.80
C THR A 204 11.48 -23.51 -38.21
N ALA A 205 10.79 -24.48 -38.80
CA ALA A 205 10.79 -25.85 -38.34
C ALA A 205 12.24 -26.34 -38.19
N LEU A 206 12.65 -26.66 -36.96
CA LEU A 206 13.86 -27.43 -36.73
C LEU A 206 13.66 -28.81 -37.37
N PRO A 207 14.67 -29.37 -38.05
CA PRO A 207 14.56 -30.69 -38.66
C PRO A 207 14.21 -31.72 -37.58
N ALA A 208 13.31 -32.66 -37.92
CA ALA A 208 12.62 -33.60 -37.03
C ALA A 208 13.51 -34.52 -36.15
N GLY A 209 14.85 -34.38 -36.23
CA GLY A 209 15.81 -35.17 -35.45
C GLY A 209 16.15 -34.66 -34.05
N LEU A 210 15.79 -33.43 -33.67
CA LEU A 210 16.22 -32.84 -32.38
C LEU A 210 15.13 -32.83 -31.28
N VAL A 211 13.87 -33.08 -31.62
CA VAL A 211 12.73 -33.01 -30.69
C VAL A 211 12.70 -34.22 -29.73
N ALA A 212 13.35 -35.33 -30.09
CA ALA A 212 13.37 -36.55 -29.27
C ALA A 212 14.28 -36.47 -28.02
N ALA A 213 15.23 -35.54 -27.96
CA ALA A 213 16.19 -35.47 -26.85
C ALA A 213 15.62 -34.77 -25.60
N PHE A 214 14.72 -33.78 -25.77
CA PHE A 214 14.16 -33.03 -24.65
C PHE A 214 12.98 -33.74 -23.96
N ALA A 215 12.21 -34.55 -24.69
CA ALA A 215 11.10 -35.32 -24.12
C ALA A 215 11.59 -36.48 -23.22
N LEU A 216 12.76 -37.06 -23.52
CA LEU A 216 13.30 -38.18 -22.75
C LEU A 216 13.91 -37.73 -21.40
N LEU A 217 14.49 -36.53 -21.33
CA LEU A 217 15.09 -35.98 -20.11
C LEU A 217 14.02 -35.58 -19.06
N ALA A 218 12.88 -35.05 -19.52
CA ALA A 218 11.76 -34.68 -18.64
C ALA A 218 11.04 -35.91 -18.05
N LEU A 219 10.98 -37.02 -18.79
CA LEU A 219 10.33 -38.25 -18.32
C LEU A 219 11.18 -39.01 -17.28
N LEU A 220 12.51 -38.94 -17.37
CA LEU A 220 13.42 -39.54 -16.39
C LEU A 220 13.43 -38.81 -15.04
N ALA A 221 13.25 -37.49 -15.02
CA ALA A 221 13.15 -36.70 -13.79
C ALA A 221 11.85 -36.98 -12.99
N ALA A 222 10.75 -37.29 -13.68
CA ALA A 222 9.47 -37.61 -13.05
C ALA A 222 9.44 -39.00 -12.37
N ILE A 223 10.27 -39.94 -12.83
CA ILE A 223 10.34 -41.30 -12.27
C ILE A 223 11.23 -41.36 -11.01
N ALA A 224 12.20 -40.43 -10.86
CA ALA A 224 13.11 -40.41 -9.71
C ALA A 224 12.50 -39.83 -8.41
N GLY A 225 11.43 -39.04 -8.50
CA GLY A 225 10.81 -38.36 -7.34
C GLY A 225 9.76 -39.18 -6.57
N ALA A 226 9.38 -40.37 -7.04
CA ALA A 226 8.30 -41.17 -6.46
C ALA A 226 8.79 -42.52 -5.90
N ARG A 227 9.67 -42.50 -4.89
CA ARG A 227 9.83 -43.67 -3.98
C ARG A 227 9.77 -43.24 -2.51
N ARG A 228 8.70 -43.71 -1.88
CA ARG A 228 8.32 -43.62 -0.46
C ARG A 228 9.48 -43.95 0.48
N LEU A 229 9.62 -43.16 1.55
CA LEU A 229 10.19 -43.61 2.81
C LEU A 229 9.34 -44.78 3.35
N VAL A 230 9.94 -45.96 3.40
CA VAL A 230 9.52 -47.03 4.32
C VAL A 230 10.77 -47.39 5.12
N SER A 231 10.82 -46.95 6.38
CA SER A 231 11.84 -47.37 7.34
C SER A 231 11.58 -48.82 7.77
N PRO A 232 12.61 -49.68 7.88
CA PRO A 232 12.50 -50.90 8.66
C PRO A 232 12.95 -50.65 10.10
N MET A 233 12.15 -51.18 11.03
CA MET A 233 12.46 -51.35 12.45
C MET A 233 13.76 -52.14 12.64
N LYS A 234 14.60 -51.67 13.57
CA LYS A 234 15.34 -52.49 14.53
C LYS A 234 15.58 -51.66 15.79
#